data_AF-A0A372FBF0-F1
#
_entry.id   AF-A0A372FBF0-F1
#
_cell.length_a   1.000
_cell.length_b   1.000
_cell.length_c   1.000
_cell.angle_alpha   90.00
_cell.angle_beta   90.00
_cell.angle_gamma   90.00
#
_symmetry.space_group_name_H-M   'P 1'
#
loop_
_entity.id
_entity.type
_entity.pdbx_description
1 polymer ?
#
loop_
_entity_poly.entity_id
_entity_poly.type
_entity_poly.pdbx_seq_one_letter_code
_entity_poly.pdbx_strand_id
1 'polypeptide(L)' 'MSIAEILYEQYKVLPKKVQNELKALINTDDEATVSVSVKALKNAVKDVKQLKKGKIQARPITKLFKELENGN' A
#
# COMPACT_ATOMS: atom_id res chain seq x y z
N MET A 1 -11.23 33.68 1.78
CA MET A 1 -11.32 32.49 0.92
C MET A 1 -9.95 31.88 0.83
N SER A 2 -9.82 30.60 1.18
CA SER A 2 -8.56 29.88 1.10
C SER A 2 -8.32 29.33 -0.30
N ILE A 3 -7.06 29.03 -0.64
CA ILE A 3 -6.69 28.41 -1.92
C ILE A 3 -7.40 27.06 -2.10
N ALA A 4 -7.59 26.31 -1.02
CA ALA A 4 -8.31 25.03 -1.04
C ALA A 4 -9.81 25.20 -1.38
N GLU A 5 -10.46 26.25 -0.88
CA GLU A 5 -11.85 26.56 -1.21
C GLU A 5 -12.02 26.93 -2.68
N ILE A 6 -11.08 27.70 -3.23
CA ILE A 6 -11.08 28.08 -4.67
C ILE A 6 -10.94 26.85 -5.55
N LEU A 7 -9.99 25.96 -5.22
CA LEU A 7 -9.78 24.71 -5.96
C LEU A 7 -11.00 23.78 -5.89
N TYR A 8 -11.67 23.71 -4.74
CA TYR A 8 -12.88 22.90 -4.57
C TYR A 8 -14.05 23.41 -5.41
N GLU A 9 -14.29 24.73 -5.42
CA GLU A 9 -15.35 25.32 -6.25
C GLU A 9 -15.06 25.15 -7.74
N GLN A 10 -13.79 25.26 -8.17
CA GLN A 10 -13.41 24.98 -9.55
C GLN A 10 -13.58 23.50 -9.91
N TYR A 11 -13.24 22.57 -9.02
CA TYR A 11 -13.45 21.13 -9.24
C TYR A 11 -14.92 20.78 -9.43
N LYS A 12 -15.80 21.36 -8.60
CA LYS A 12 -17.23 21.08 -8.59
C LYS A 12 -17.95 21.43 -9.90
N VAL A 13 -17.48 22.47 -10.60
CA VAL A 13 -18.07 22.91 -11.87
C VAL A 13 -17.55 22.15 -13.10
N LEU A 14 -16.55 21.28 -12.93
CA LEU A 14 -16.03 20.47 -14.03
C LEU A 14 -17.02 19.37 -14.47
N PRO A 15 -17.02 18.97 -15.75
CA PRO A 15 -17.78 17.81 -16.20
C PRO A 15 -17.37 16.53 -15.45
N LYS A 16 -18.32 15.63 -15.17
CA LYS A 16 -18.09 14.38 -14.42
C LYS A 16 -16.92 13.53 -14.97
N LYS A 17 -16.73 13.52 -16.28
CA LYS A 17 -15.62 12.81 -16.93
C LYS A 17 -14.26 13.36 -16.48
N VAL A 18 -14.11 14.68 -16.45
CA VAL A 18 -12.88 15.38 -16.06
C VAL A 18 -12.64 15.27 -14.55
N GLN A 19 -13.70 15.30 -13.74
CA GLN A 19 -13.60 15.05 -12.29
C GLN A 19 -13.03 13.67 -11.99
N ASN A 20 -13.50 12.65 -12.71
CA ASN A 20 -13.02 11.28 -12.55
C ASN A 20 -11.56 11.11 -12.99
N GLU A 21 -11.18 11.72 -14.11
CA GLU A 21 -9.79 11.71 -14.61
C GLU A 21 -8.84 12.42 -13.63
N LEU A 22 -9.22 13.58 -13.10
CA LEU A 22 -8.41 14.31 -12.12
C LEU A 22 -8.30 13.55 -10.79
N LYS A 23 -9.39 12.95 -10.32
CA LYS A 23 -9.38 12.10 -9.12
C LYS A 23 -8.50 10.88 -9.31
N ALA A 24 -8.56 10.25 -10.49
CA ALA A 24 -7.68 9.15 -10.83
C ALA A 24 -6.21 9.59 -10.80
N LEU A 25 -5.89 10.73 -11.42
CA LEU A 25 -4.52 11.25 -11.48
C LEU A 25 -3.94 11.57 -10.09
N ILE A 26 -4.71 12.24 -9.23
CA ILE A 26 -4.31 12.53 -7.84
C ILE A 26 -4.08 11.22 -7.05
N ASN A 27 -4.98 10.25 -7.20
CA ASN A 27 -4.86 8.98 -6.49
C ASN A 27 -3.73 8.09 -7.06
N THR A 28 -3.36 8.25 -8.33
CA THR A 28 -2.31 7.44 -8.97
C THR A 28 -0.93 7.81 -8.43
N ASP A 29 -0.71 9.07 -8.04
CA ASP A 29 0.54 9.52 -7.43
C ASP A 29 0.70 9.05 -5.97
N ASP A 30 -0.41 8.80 -5.25
CA ASP A 30 -0.42 8.31 -3.86
C ASP A 30 -0.57 6.77 -3.75
N GLU A 31 -1.05 6.08 -4.79
CA GLU A 31 -1.22 4.61 -4.81
C GLU A 31 -0.03 3.84 -5.38
N ALA A 32 1.20 4.28 -5.09
CA ALA A 32 2.31 3.34 -4.86
C ALA A 32 2.16 2.63 -3.50
N THR A 33 0.93 2.45 -3.01
CA THR A 33 0.62 1.56 -1.90
C THR A 33 0.84 0.14 -2.40
N VAL A 34 2.06 -0.36 -2.19
CA VAL A 34 2.38 -1.78 -2.29
C VAL A 34 1.25 -2.53 -1.58
N SER A 35 0.41 -3.23 -2.35
CA SER A 35 -0.73 -3.97 -1.81
C SER A 35 -0.19 -5.22 -1.09
N VAL A 36 0.44 -5.01 0.06
CA VAL A 36 0.90 -6.10 0.91
C VAL A 36 -0.34 -6.78 1.44
N SER A 37 -0.59 -8.01 1.02
CA SER A 37 -1.67 -8.83 1.56
C SER A 37 -1.58 -8.83 3.09
N VAL A 38 -2.62 -8.33 3.76
CA VAL A 38 -2.70 -8.30 5.24
C VAL A 38 -2.48 -9.69 5.84
N LYS A 39 -2.83 -10.74 5.09
CA LYS A 39 -2.60 -12.14 5.44
C LYS A 39 -1.10 -12.48 5.48
N ALA A 40 -0.33 -12.01 4.49
CA ALA A 40 1.12 -12.19 4.44
C ALA A 40 1.81 -11.47 5.60
N LEU A 41 1.37 -10.24 5.92
CA LEU A 41 1.88 -9.48 7.07
C LEU A 41 1.62 -10.20 8.40
N LYS A 42 0.40 -10.74 8.58
CA LYS A 42 0.03 -11.50 9.79
C LYS A 42 0.88 -12.76 9.96
N ASN A 43 1.19 -13.44 8.87
CA ASN A 43 2.06 -14.62 8.89
C ASN A 43 3.50 -14.24 9.25
N ALA A 44 4.05 -13.20 8.63
CA ALA A 44 5.40 -12.70 8.97
C ALA A 44 5.53 -12.33 10.45
N VAL A 45 4.53 -11.64 11.02
CA VAL A 45 4.51 -11.29 12.45
C VAL A 45 4.48 -12.55 13.35
N LYS A 46 3.74 -13.58 12.93
CA LYS A 46 3.69 -14.86 13.65
C LYS A 46 5.06 -15.56 13.62
N ASP A 47 5.74 -15.55 12.49
CA ASP A 47 7.04 -16.19 12.32
C ASP A 47 8.13 -15.50 13.14
N VAL A 48 8.14 -14.17 13.17
CA VAL A 48 9.03 -13.38 14.05
C VAL A 48 8.77 -13.70 15.53
N LYS A 49 7.51 -13.86 15.93
CA LYS A 49 7.15 -14.23 17.31
C LYS A 49 7.62 -15.65 17.67
N GLN A 50 7.62 -16.58 16.73
CA GLN A 50 8.10 -17.95 16.95
C GLN A 50 9.65 -18.02 16.95
N LEU A 51 10.32 -17.19 16.15
CA LEU A 51 11.77 -17.02 16.18
C LEU A 51 12.24 -16.47 17.54
N LYS A 52 11.56 -15.44 18.07
CA LYS A 52 11.84 -14.90 19.42
C LYS A 52 11.63 -15.94 20.53
N LYS A 53 10.75 -16.91 20.31
CA LYS A 53 10.48 -18.03 21.23
C LYS A 53 11.43 -19.22 21.05
N GLY A 54 12.41 -19.13 20.15
CA GLY A 54 13.36 -20.21 19.86
C GLY A 54 12.74 -21.43 19.17
N LYS A 55 11.51 -21.32 18.66
CA LYS A 55 10.78 -22.44 18.04
C LYS A 55 11.04 -22.60 16.55
N ILE A 56 11.73 -21.63 15.94
CA ILE A 56 12.11 -21.64 14.52
C ILE A 56 13.58 -21.24 14.43
N GLN A 57 14.34 -21.96 13.60
CA GLN A 57 15.74 -21.65 13.34
C GLN A 57 15.86 -20.32 12.57
N ALA A 58 16.81 -19.48 12.96
CA ALA A 58 17.12 -18.26 12.23
C ALA A 58 17.52 -18.62 10.79
N ARG A 59 16.88 -17.98 9.82
CA ARG A 59 17.22 -18.13 8.40
C ARG A 59 17.62 -16.78 7.81
N PRO A 60 18.48 -16.75 6.79
CA PRO A 60 18.83 -15.52 6.10
C PRO A 60 17.58 -14.84 5.53
N ILE A 61 17.48 -13.53 5.76
CA ILE A 61 16.41 -12.67 5.24
C ILE A 61 16.32 -12.76 3.70
N THR A 62 17.43 -13.07 3.02
CA THR A 62 17.50 -13.30 1.57
C THR A 62 16.65 -14.48 1.08
N LYS A 63 16.41 -15.50 1.91
CA LYS A 63 15.50 -16.61 1.54
C LYS A 63 14.04 -16.20 1.62
N LEU A 64 13.67 -15.39 2.61
CA LEU A 64 12.32 -14.84 2.76
C LEU A 64 11.94 -13.95 1.57
N PHE A 65 12.85 -13.08 1.13
CA PHE A 65 12.59 -12.24 -0.04
C PHE A 65 12.41 -13.07 -1.32
N LYS A 66 13.21 -14.13 -1.52
CA LYS A 66 13.02 -15.04 -2.66
C LYS A 66 11.70 -15.82 -2.61
N GLU A 67 11.23 -16.19 -1.42
CA GLU A 67 9.93 -16.86 -1.25
C GLU A 67 8.76 -15.91 -1.51
N LEU A 68 8.92 -14.61 -1.21
CA LEU A 68 7.92 -13.56 -1.50
C LEU A 68 7.90 -13.15 -2.97
N GLU A 69 9.05 -13.07 -3.65
CA GLU A 69 9.15 -12.77 -5.08
C GLU A 69 8.60 -13.90 -5.95
N ASN A 70 8.76 -15.15 -5.51
CA ASN A 70 8.29 -16.33 -6.26
C ASN A 70 6.81 -16.67 -6.04
N GLY A 71 6.04 -15.79 -5.39
CA GLY A 71 4.58 -15.75 -5.43
C GLY A 71 3.86 -17.08 -5.14
N ASN A 72 3.45 -17.27 -3.89
CA ASN A 72 2.38 -18.21 -3.52
C ASN A 72 1.16 -17.43 -3.04
#